data_AF-A0A392UIQ6-F1
#
_entry.id   AF-A0A392UIQ6-F1
#
_cell.length_a   1.000
_cell.length_b   1.000
_cell.length_c   1.000
_cell.angle_alpha   90.00
_cell.angle_beta   90.00
_cell.angle_gamma   90.00
#
_symmetry.space_group_name_H-M   'P 1'
#
loop_
_entity.id
_entity.type
_entity.pdbx_description
1 polymer ?
#
loop_
_entity_poly.entity_id
_entity_poly.type
_entity_poly.pdbx_seq_one_letter_code
_entity_poly.pdbx_strand_id
1 'polypeptide(L)' 'MIPIYCWHTPKKEEDFNPVVKFREDATPSLGDVVKEKVMKPLEIGMIKCMLDSLRVDPVGVTSKTKC' A
#
# COMPACT_ATOMS: atom_id res chain seq x y z
N MET A 1 -18.03 -28.19 -9.00
CA MET A 1 -18.06 -27.37 -7.78
C MET A 1 -17.27 -26.11 -8.06
N ILE A 2 -17.94 -24.95 -8.21
CA ILE A 2 -17.27 -23.67 -8.46
C ILE A 2 -16.98 -23.06 -7.09
N PRO A 3 -15.72 -22.71 -6.75
CA PRO A 3 -15.43 -22.06 -5.48
C PRO A 3 -16.14 -20.71 -5.43
N ILE A 4 -17.01 -20.53 -4.45
CA ILE A 4 -17.67 -19.25 -4.17
C ILE A 4 -16.66 -18.40 -3.41
N TYR A 5 -16.05 -17.43 -4.10
CA TYR A 5 -15.16 -16.46 -3.47
C TYR A 5 -16.02 -15.32 -2.89
N CYS A 6 -16.01 -15.15 -1.57
CA CYS A 6 -16.71 -14.05 -0.89
C CYS A 6 -15.74 -12.87 -0.72
N TRP A 7 -16.02 -11.77 -1.40
CA TRP A 7 -15.29 -10.52 -1.18
C TRP A 7 -15.92 -9.75 -0.01
N HIS A 8 -15.23 -9.67 1.12
CA HIS A 8 -15.69 -8.87 2.25
C HIS A 8 -15.57 -7.38 1.92
N THR A 9 -16.68 -6.65 1.98
CA THR A 9 -16.65 -5.19 1.85
C THR A 9 -16.31 -4.59 3.21
N PRO A 10 -15.15 -3.93 3.38
CA PRO A 10 -14.85 -3.23 4.62
C PRO A 10 -15.85 -2.07 4.82
N LYS A 11 -16.31 -1.86 6.06
CA LYS A 11 -17.15 -0.71 6.39
C LYS A 11 -16.40 0.57 6.06
N LYS A 12 -16.97 1.42 5.21
CA LYS A 12 -16.50 2.79 5.03
C LYS A 12 -16.97 3.56 6.25
N GLU A 13 -16.06 3.93 7.14
CA GLU A 13 -16.37 4.82 8.25
C GLU A 13 -16.74 6.18 7.65
N GLU A 14 -17.97 6.65 7.93
CA GLU A 14 -18.54 7.88 7.36
C GLU A 14 -17.76 9.14 7.77
N ASP A 15 -16.97 9.04 8.85
CA ASP A 15 -16.14 10.12 9.41
C ASP A 15 -14.66 10.10 8.98
N PHE A 16 -14.26 9.19 8.09
CA PHE A 16 -12.87 9.15 7.60
C PHE A 16 -12.66 10.23 6.53
N ASN A 17 -12.50 11.47 7.01
CA ASN A 17 -11.96 12.58 6.24
C ASN A 17 -10.73 12.09 5.44
N PRO A 18 -10.50 12.57 4.20
CA PRO A 18 -9.29 12.24 3.47
C PRO A 18 -8.08 12.78 4.25
N VAL A 19 -7.50 11.93 5.09
CA VAL A 19 -6.30 12.26 5.83
C VAL A 19 -5.13 12.06 4.87
N VAL A 20 -4.57 13.17 4.40
CA VAL A 20 -3.24 13.17 3.81
C VAL A 20 -2.27 13.19 4.98
N LYS A 21 -1.69 12.02 5.30
CA LYS A 21 -0.59 11.98 6.26
C LYS A 21 0.68 12.45 5.57
N PHE A 22 1.47 13.25 6.27
CA PHE A 22 2.78 13.68 5.78
C PHE A 22 3.65 12.45 5.50
N ARG A 23 4.31 12.44 4.35
CA ARG A 23 5.27 11.42 3.96
C ARG A 23 6.64 12.07 3.90
N GLU A 24 7.59 11.51 4.63
CA GLU A 24 8.99 11.93 4.56
C GLU A 24 9.59 11.58 3.19
N ASP A 25 10.48 12.45 2.72
CA ASP A 25 11.23 12.21 1.50
C ASP A 25 12.14 10.99 1.67
N ALA A 26 12.03 10.06 0.72
CA ALA A 26 12.86 8.86 0.72
C ALA A 26 14.28 9.19 0.25
N THR A 27 15.28 8.67 0.95
CA THR A 27 16.65 8.67 0.42
C THR A 27 16.71 7.82 -0.87
N PRO A 28 17.65 8.07 -1.80
CA PRO A 28 17.73 7.31 -3.05
C PRO A 28 17.82 5.79 -2.81
N SER A 29 18.63 5.36 -1.83
CA SER A 29 18.76 3.94 -1.47
C SER A 29 17.46 3.34 -0.94
N LEU A 30 16.68 4.12 -0.18
CA LEU A 30 15.37 3.70 0.30
C LEU A 30 14.36 3.59 -0.84
N GLY A 31 14.41 4.54 -1.78
CA GLY A 31 13.58 4.57 -2.98
C GLY A 31 13.75 3.31 -3.83
N ASP A 32 14.99 2.86 -4.04
CA ASP A 32 15.30 1.64 -4.78
C ASP A 32 14.72 0.39 -4.11
N VAL A 33 14.87 0.28 -2.78
CA VAL A 33 14.31 -0.84 -2.00
C VAL A 33 12.79 -0.86 -2.10
N VAL A 34 12.12 0.29 -1.92
CA VAL A 34 10.67 0.39 -2.05
C VAL A 34 10.23 -0.01 -3.45
N LYS A 35 10.90 0.50 -4.49
CA LYS A 35 10.60 0.15 -5.88
C LYS A 35 10.70 -1.37 -6.10
N GLU A 36 11.79 -2.01 -5.68
CA GLU A 36 11.95 -3.46 -5.83
C GLU A 36 10.83 -4.26 -5.13
N LYS A 37 10.41 -3.83 -3.93
CA LYS A 37 9.37 -4.52 -3.16
C LYS A 37 7.96 -4.25 -3.69
N VAL A 38 7.71 -3.09 -4.28
CA VAL A 38 6.40 -2.69 -4.82
C VAL A 38 6.15 -3.25 -6.22
N MET A 39 7.19 -3.43 -7.05
CA MET A 39 7.02 -3.95 -8.41
C MET A 39 6.42 -5.36 -8.43
N LYS A 40 6.89 -6.27 -7.58
CA LYS A 40 6.39 -7.66 -7.53
C LYS A 40 4.88 -7.77 -7.28
N PRO A 41 4.30 -7.18 -6.20
CA PRO A 41 2.86 -7.22 -5.97
C PRO A 41 2.06 -6.45 -7.03
N LEU A 42 2.65 -5.44 -7.68
CA LEU A 42 2.02 -4.72 -8.78
C LEU A 42 1.85 -5.63 -10.01
N GLU A 43 2.90 -6.35 -10.38
CA GLU A 43 2.91 -7.25 -11.55
C GLU A 43 1.91 -8.41 -11.40
N ILE A 44 1.75 -8.95 -10.20
CA ILE A 44 0.78 -10.03 -9.93
C ILE A 44 -0.65 -9.52 -9.60
N GLY A 45 -0.88 -8.21 -9.68
CA GLY A 45 -2.20 -7.61 -9.46
C GLY A 45 -2.69 -7.58 -8.02
N MET A 46 -1.79 -7.75 -7.03
CA MET A 46 -2.13 -7.60 -5.62
C MET A 46 -2.33 -6.13 -5.20
N ILE A 47 -1.66 -5.20 -5.88
CA ILE A 47 -1.83 -3.75 -5.68
C ILE A 47 -2.19 -3.06 -6.99
N LYS A 48 -2.88 -1.92 -6.88
CA LYS A 48 -3.28 -1.10 -8.03
C LYS A 48 -2.82 0.34 -7.83
N CYS A 49 -2.32 0.95 -8.90
CA CYS A 49 -2.03 2.39 -8.91
C CYS A 49 -3.34 3.19 -8.80
N MET A 50 -3.41 4.09 -7.82
CA MET A 50 -4.54 5.01 -7.63
C MET A 50 -4.03 6.45 -7.71
N LEU A 51 -4.17 7.06 -8.89
CA LEU A 51 -3.72 8.43 -9.13
C LEU A 51 -4.65 9.48 -8.49
N ASP A 52 -5.95 9.19 -8.46
CA ASP A 52 -6.98 10.13 -7.98
C ASP A 52 -7.32 9.98 -6.49
N SER A 53 -6.52 9.21 -5.73
CA SER A 53 -6.76 9.00 -4.30
C SER A 53 -6.35 10.24 -3.51
N LEU A 54 -7.31 10.86 -2.83
CA LEU A 54 -7.05 11.91 -1.83
C LEU A 54 -6.49 11.39 -0.51
N ARG A 55 -6.38 10.07 -0.35
CA ARG A 55 -5.85 9.42 0.86
C ARG A 55 -4.41 8.99 0.63
N VAL A 56 -3.55 9.34 1.58
CA VAL A 56 -2.13 8.99 1.59
C VAL A 56 -1.74 8.55 3.00
N ASP A 57 -1.26 7.30 3.11
CA ASP A 57 -0.60 6.78 4.30
C ASP A 57 0.89 6.57 3.99
N PRO A 58 1.82 7.10 4.81
CA PRO A 58 3.25 6.93 4.59
C PRO A 58 3.66 5.47 4.76
N VAL A 59 4.63 5.04 3.94
CA VAL A 59 5.21 3.70 4.01
C VAL A 59 6.55 3.79 4.74
N GLY A 60 6.65 3.11 5.86
CA GLY A 60 7.91 2.89 6.57
C GLY A 60 8.65 1.67 6.01
N VAL A 61 9.98 1.74 5.97
CA VAL A 61 10.84 0.60 5.62
C VAL A 61 11.74 0.31 6.80
N THR A 62 11.75 -0.95 7.22
CA THR A 62 12.62 -1.44 8.29
C THR A 62 13.39 -2.66 7.81
N SER A 63 14.56 -2.89 8.38
CA SER A 63 15.27 -4.14 8.19
C SER A 63 14.51 -5.27 8.90
N LYS A 64 14.51 -6.46 8.31
CA LYS A 64 14.04 -7.64 9.03
C LYS A 64 15.08 -8.01 10.07
N THR A 65 14.74 -7.95 11.35
CA THR A 65 15.57 -8.53 12.40
C THR A 65 15.62 -10.05 12.17
N LYS A 66 16.83 -10.63 12.09
CA LYS A 66 16.97 -12.09 12.16
C LYS A 66 16.65 -12.50 13.59
N CYS A 67 15.56 -13.25 13.77
CA CYS A 67 15.36 -14.04 15.00
C CYS A 67 16.34 -15.20 15.03
#